data_AF-A0A524KSD9-F1
#
_entry.id   AF-A0A524KSD9-F1
#
_cell.length_a   1.000
_cell.length_b   1.000
_cell.length_c   1.000
_cell.angle_alpha   90.00
_cell.angle_beta   90.00
_cell.angle_gamma   90.00
#
_symmetry.space_group_name_H-M   'P 1'
#
loop_
_entity.id
_entity.type
_entity.pdbx_description
1 polymer ?
#
loop_
_entity_poly.entity_id
_entity_poly.type
_entity_poly.pdbx_seq_one_letter_code
_entity_poly.pdbx_strand_id
1 'polypeptide(L)' 'EIRAALDGVVRGLLRPGHEVPRGFKVGDIDPRGKREHCVTISDKARAIGGGVLEALLMLGGLPVG' A
#
# COMPACT_ATOMS: atom_id res chain seq x y z
N GLU A 1 16.04 -6.38 20.10
CA GLU A 1 15.46 -7.10 18.96
C GLU A 1 13.94 -6.94 18.99
N ILE A 2 13.28 -6.83 17.84
CA ILE A 2 11.81 -6.83 17.72
C ILE A 2 11.44 -8.00 16.80
N ARG A 3 10.41 -8.75 17.17
CA ARG A 3 9.90 -9.88 16.37
C ARG A 3 8.59 -9.50 15.72
N ALA A 4 8.36 -10.02 14.51
CA ALA A 4 7.08 -9.93 13.85
C ALA A 4 6.00 -10.62 14.71
N ALA A 5 4.83 -9.99 14.81
CA ALA A 5 3.69 -10.55 15.53
C ALA A 5 2.91 -11.60 14.71
N LEU A 6 3.19 -11.69 13.41
CA LEU A 6 2.52 -12.58 12.46
C LEU A 6 3.45 -12.94 11.30
N ASP A 7 3.20 -14.09 10.70
CA ASP A 7 3.88 -14.54 9.48
C ASP A 7 3.32 -13.85 8.24
N GLY A 8 4.15 -13.73 7.19
CA GLY A 8 3.72 -13.15 5.92
C GLY A 8 4.86 -12.51 5.14
N VAL A 9 4.52 -11.53 4.30
CA VAL A 9 5.48 -10.79 3.48
C VAL A 9 5.61 -9.34 3.98
N VAL A 10 6.83 -8.91 4.27
CA VAL A 10 7.11 -7.50 4.61
C VAL A 10 6.88 -6.62 3.38
N ARG A 11 5.99 -5.63 3.48
CA ARG A 11 5.70 -4.67 2.40
C ARG A 11 6.32 -3.29 2.65
N GLY A 12 6.60 -2.98 3.90
CA GLY A 12 7.25 -1.74 4.32
C GLY A 12 8.02 -1.95 5.61
N LEU A 13 9.18 -1.30 5.70
CA LEU A 13 10.09 -1.40 6.83
C LEU A 13 10.81 -0.07 7.03
N LEU A 14 10.92 0.34 8.28
CA LEU A 14 11.70 1.50 8.68
C LEU A 14 13.19 1.23 8.40
N ARG A 15 13.88 2.22 7.84
CA ARG A 15 15.33 2.13 7.60
C ARG A 15 16.10 2.12 8.93
N PRO A 16 17.24 1.42 9.02
CA PRO A 16 18.04 1.39 10.23
C PRO A 16 18.54 2.79 10.63
N GLY A 17 18.89 2.96 11.92
CA GLY A 17 19.50 4.19 12.44
C GLY A 17 18.54 5.24 13.00
N HIS A 18 17.27 4.89 13.20
CA HIS A 18 16.26 5.81 13.76
C HIS A 18 15.91 5.44 15.20
N GLU A 19 15.87 6.44 16.09
CA GLU A 19 15.26 6.32 17.41
C GLU A 19 13.76 6.54 17.30
N VAL A 20 12.97 5.64 17.89
CA VAL A 20 11.50 5.69 17.83
C VAL A 20 10.91 5.41 19.21
N PRO A 21 9.75 6.02 19.55
CA PRO A 21 9.09 5.74 20.81
C PRO A 21 8.54 4.30 20.86
N ARG A 22 8.25 3.81 22.08
CA ARG A 22 7.59 2.51 22.26
C ARG A 22 6.23 2.50 21.56
N GLY A 23 5.93 1.42 20.86
CA GLY A 23 4.68 1.26 20.12
C GLY A 23 4.68 1.91 18.74
N PHE A 24 5.80 2.53 18.32
CA PHE A 24 5.92 3.08 16.99
C PHE A 24 5.85 1.97 15.93
N LYS A 25 5.14 2.25 14.83
CA LYS A 25 5.02 1.33 13.70
C LYS A 25 6.33 1.31 12.91
N VAL A 26 7.10 0.24 13.05
CA VAL A 26 8.40 0.07 12.36
C VAL A 26 8.33 -0.71 11.04
N GLY A 27 7.18 -1.27 10.71
CA GLY A 27 6.97 -1.98 9.46
C GLY A 27 5.53 -2.47 9.30
N ASP A 28 5.23 -3.06 8.14
CA ASP A 28 3.96 -3.71 7.85
C ASP A 28 4.15 -5.03 7.10
N ILE A 29 3.35 -6.02 7.51
CA ILE A 29 3.39 -7.40 7.01
C ILE A 29 2.03 -7.73 6.40
N ASP A 30 2.07 -8.29 5.20
CA ASP A 30 0.91 -8.88 4.54
C ASP A 30 0.74 -10.33 4.98
N PRO A 31 -0.28 -10.66 5.80
CA PRO A 31 -0.48 -12.01 6.32
C PRO A 31 -0.83 -13.02 5.22
N ARG A 32 -1.21 -12.56 4.02
CA ARG A 32 -1.57 -13.46 2.90
C ARG A 32 -0.38 -14.20 2.34
N GLY A 33 0.86 -13.74 2.60
CA GLY A 33 2.08 -14.43 2.17
C GLY A 33 2.37 -14.40 0.67
N LYS A 34 1.54 -13.72 -0.14
CA LYS A 34 1.66 -13.69 -1.61
C LYS A 34 2.55 -12.55 -2.08
N ARG A 35 3.74 -12.87 -2.61
CA ARG A 35 4.70 -11.87 -3.08
C ARG A 35 4.17 -11.08 -4.28
N GLU A 36 3.36 -11.70 -5.12
CA GLU A 36 2.77 -11.04 -6.30
C GLU A 36 1.96 -9.79 -5.90
N HIS A 37 1.33 -9.78 -4.73
CA HIS A 37 0.57 -8.63 -4.23
C HIS A 37 1.43 -7.41 -3.89
N CYS A 38 2.75 -7.58 -3.78
CA CYS A 38 3.68 -6.47 -3.51
C CYS A 38 3.97 -5.65 -4.77
N VAL A 39 3.80 -6.24 -5.96
CA VAL A 39 4.14 -5.64 -7.26
C VAL A 39 2.94 -5.49 -8.20
N THR A 40 1.75 -5.89 -7.75
CA THR A 40 0.50 -5.77 -8.51
C THR A 40 -0.41 -4.71 -7.88
N ILE A 41 -1.21 -4.06 -8.74
CA ILE A 41 -2.21 -3.08 -8.29
C ILE A 41 -3.28 -3.81 -7.49
N SER A 42 -3.55 -3.37 -6.26
CA SER A 42 -4.60 -3.95 -5.42
C SER A 42 -6.01 -3.68 -5.98
N ASP A 43 -6.97 -4.55 -5.65
CA ASP A 43 -8.37 -4.35 -6.04
C ASP A 43 -8.92 -3.01 -5.56
N LYS A 44 -8.54 -2.58 -4.34
CA LYS A 44 -8.87 -1.27 -3.78
C LYS A 44 -8.37 -0.13 -4.66
N ALA A 45 -7.09 -0.19 -5.07
CA ALA A 45 -6.51 0.82 -5.93
C ALA A 45 -7.17 0.85 -7.32
N ARG A 46 -7.50 -0.33 -7.89
CA ARG A 46 -8.25 -0.41 -9.16
C ARG A 46 -9.64 0.20 -9.05
N ALA A 47 -10.38 -0.09 -7.99
CA ALA A 47 -11.72 0.47 -7.77
C ALA A 47 -11.69 2.00 -7.64
N ILE A 48 -10.74 2.53 -6.86
CA ILE A 48 -10.58 3.99 -6.71
C ILE A 48 -10.21 4.64 -8.04
N GLY A 49 -9.18 4.11 -8.72
CA GLY A 49 -8.73 4.65 -10.01
C GLY A 49 -9.82 4.58 -11.09
N GLY A 50 -10.58 3.48 -11.12
CA GLY A 50 -11.73 3.31 -12.01
C GLY A 50 -12.81 4.35 -11.76
N GLY A 51 -13.23 4.55 -10.51
CA GLY A 51 -14.24 5.55 -10.17
C GLY A 51 -13.81 6.99 -10.49
N VAL A 52 -12.53 7.32 -10.30
CA VAL A 52 -11.99 8.63 -10.72
C VAL A 52 -12.04 8.78 -12.24
N LEU A 53 -11.62 7.75 -12.98
CA LEU A 53 -11.67 7.77 -14.44
C LEU A 53 -13.10 7.94 -14.95
N GLU A 54 -14.05 7.20 -14.40
CA GLU A 54 -15.47 7.32 -14.73
C GLU A 54 -16.00 8.75 -14.48
N ALA A 55 -15.67 9.35 -13.34
CA ALA A 55 -16.08 10.72 -13.04
C ALA A 55 -15.51 11.74 -14.04
N LEU A 56 -14.24 11.61 -14.44
CA LEU A 56 -13.63 12.48 -15.44
C LEU A 56 -14.33 12.37 -16.81
N LEU A 57 -14.68 11.15 -17.22
CA LEU A 57 -15.41 10.90 -18.45
C LEU A 57 -16.84 11.48 -18.42
N MET A 58 -17.52 11.39 -17.27
CA MET A 58 -18.87 11.95 -17.11
C MET A 58 -18.89 13.48 -17.02
N LEU A 59 -17.89 14.09 -16.38
CA LEU A 59 -17.83 15.53 -16.16
C LEU A 59 -17.12 16.31 -17.29
N GLY A 60 -16.72 15.63 -18.36
CA GLY A 60 -16.03 16.24 -19.51
C GLY A 60 -14.61 16.74 -19.21
N GLY A 61 -14.01 16.29 -18.11
CA GLY A 61 -12.75 16.78 -17.58
C GLY A 61 -11.50 16.15 -18.19
N LEU A 62 -11.57 15.57 -19.38
CA LEU A 62 -10.35 15.21 -20.10
C LEU A 62 -9.61 16.52 -20.40
N PRO A 63 -8.35 16.68 -19.96
CA PRO A 63 -7.53 17.76 -20.45
C PRO A 63 -7.42 17.56 -21.97
N VAL A 64 -8.14 18.39 -22.71
CA VAL A 64 -7.79 18.67 -24.09
C VAL A 64 -6.36 19.22 -24.03
N GLY A 65 -5.44 18.52 -24.70
CA GLY A 65 -4.04 18.91 -24.75
C GLY A 65 -3.84 20.31 -25.32
#